data_AF-A0A922DKE3-F1
#
_entry.id   AF-A0A922DKE3-F1
#
_cell.length_a   1.000
_cell.length_b   1.000
_cell.length_c   1.000
_cell.angle_alpha   90.00
_cell.angle_beta   90.00
_cell.angle_gamma   90.00
#
_symmetry.space_group_name_H-M   'P 1'
#
loop_
_entity.id
_entity.type
_entity.pdbx_description
1 polymer ?
#
loop_
_entity_poly.entity_id
_entity_poly.type
_entity_poly.pdbx_seq_one_letter_code
_entity_poly.pdbx_strand_id
1 'polypeptide(L)'
;MRLLQFGLLVSLASGLAAILVYITGVTHLYDNYQPSNEDLKALHSLQRNFQKCARANGLGLQAVSGKDYCQVSIYFPSDTVPKWKDPKTGELEGLSFDFNLCEAVATWEQVRNSTTILTREFIDALRNGWEEYAWRRINKGILLNRCKNKTLCVEKLSLVLPDTPPYLPRQFGRCAVIGNSGDLLKTRFGNEIDAYDAVIRENGAPIQNYSDYVGKKSTFRLLNRGSAKALDKVVELDETRKEVLIIKTTIHDIMRKMIQDVPIKNPVYLMLGASFGSAAKGTGLKALEFALSICESVDMYGFTVDPGYKEWTRYFSESRQGHTPLHGRAYYQMMECLGLIKIHSPMRADPNRVVKWVPSLDTIRAARIASDKLLR
;
A
#
# COMPACT_ATOMS: atom_id res chain seq x y z
N MET A 1 -36.55 11.78 -48.76
CA MET A 1 -36.08 10.38 -48.87
C MET A 1 -34.56 10.23 -48.89
N ARG A 2 -33.81 10.96 -49.73
CA ARG A 2 -32.34 10.79 -49.85
C ARG A 2 -31.54 11.06 -48.56
N LEU A 3 -31.92 12.05 -47.75
CA LEU A 3 -31.27 12.37 -46.46
C LEU A 3 -31.45 11.27 -45.41
N LEU A 4 -32.63 10.64 -45.36
CA LEU A 4 -32.91 9.51 -44.45
C LEU A 4 -32.11 8.26 -44.84
N GLN A 5 -31.96 8.01 -46.14
CA GLN A 5 -31.12 6.92 -46.66
C GLN A 5 -29.64 7.16 -46.33
N PHE A 6 -29.16 8.39 -46.43
CA PHE A 6 -27.79 8.75 -46.08
C PHE A 6 -27.53 8.64 -44.56
N GLY A 7 -28.47 9.09 -43.73
CA GLY A 7 -28.41 8.94 -42.28
C GLY A 7 -28.40 7.46 -41.83
N LEU A 8 -29.20 6.61 -42.48
CA LEU A 8 -29.23 5.17 -42.23
C LEU A 8 -27.91 4.48 -42.64
N LEU A 9 -27.31 4.89 -43.76
CA LEU A 9 -26.01 4.36 -44.21
C LEU A 9 -24.89 4.73 -43.23
N VAL A 10 -24.89 5.96 -42.70
CA VAL A 10 -23.90 6.40 -41.71
C VAL A 10 -24.09 5.66 -40.37
N SER A 11 -25.33 5.43 -39.93
CA SER A 11 -25.59 4.68 -38.68
C SER A 11 -25.22 3.20 -38.81
N LEU A 12 -25.48 2.58 -39.98
CA LEU A 12 -25.06 1.21 -40.26
C LEU A 12 -23.54 1.08 -40.33
N ALA A 13 -22.85 2.03 -40.96
CA ALA A 13 -21.38 2.03 -41.03
C ALA A 13 -20.73 2.21 -39.66
N SER A 14 -21.28 3.08 -38.81
CA SER A 14 -20.80 3.29 -37.43
C SER A 14 -21.13 2.12 -36.51
N GLY A 15 -22.30 1.48 -36.69
CA GLY A 15 -22.66 0.23 -36.01
C GLY A 15 -21.73 -0.94 -36.39
N LEU A 16 -21.44 -1.10 -37.68
CA LEU A 16 -20.49 -2.11 -38.17
C LEU A 16 -19.07 -1.85 -37.68
N ALA A 17 -18.63 -0.59 -37.62
CA ALA A 17 -17.33 -0.22 -37.06
C ALA A 17 -17.24 -0.54 -35.57
N ALA A 18 -18.29 -0.25 -34.79
CA ALA A 18 -18.35 -0.59 -33.37
C ALA A 18 -18.36 -2.11 -33.14
N ILE A 19 -19.08 -2.86 -33.98
CA ILE A 19 -19.09 -4.33 -33.97
C ILE A 19 -17.73 -4.88 -34.37
N LEU A 20 -17.05 -4.31 -35.37
CA LEU A 20 -15.70 -4.71 -35.75
C LEU A 20 -14.68 -4.41 -34.65
N VAL A 21 -14.75 -3.26 -33.98
CA VAL A 21 -13.92 -2.94 -32.80
C VAL A 21 -14.21 -3.90 -31.64
N TYR A 22 -15.48 -4.27 -31.44
CA TYR A 22 -15.86 -5.26 -30.44
C TYR A 22 -15.38 -6.65 -30.81
N ILE A 23 -15.54 -7.10 -32.06
CA ILE A 23 -15.10 -8.43 -32.52
C ILE A 23 -13.57 -8.50 -32.54
N THR A 24 -12.85 -7.48 -33.01
CA THR A 24 -11.38 -7.42 -32.95
C THR A 24 -10.88 -7.31 -31.51
N GLY A 25 -11.55 -6.54 -30.66
CA GLY A 25 -11.27 -6.46 -29.23
C GLY A 25 -11.53 -7.77 -28.48
N VAL A 26 -12.59 -8.50 -28.85
CA VAL A 26 -12.96 -9.80 -28.26
C VAL A 26 -12.12 -10.95 -28.82
N THR A 27 -11.75 -10.93 -30.10
CA THR A 27 -10.84 -11.94 -30.67
C THR A 27 -9.43 -11.81 -30.08
N HIS A 28 -8.95 -10.59 -29.78
CA HIS A 28 -7.73 -10.40 -28.99
C HIS A 28 -7.83 -10.81 -27.51
N LEU A 29 -9.04 -11.01 -26.97
CA LEU A 29 -9.23 -11.55 -25.62
C LEU A 29 -9.13 -13.08 -25.57
N TYR A 30 -9.21 -13.75 -26.73
CA TYR A 30 -9.21 -15.22 -26.86
C TYR A 30 -7.95 -15.80 -27.52
N ASP A 31 -6.94 -14.98 -27.81
CA ASP A 31 -5.62 -15.50 -28.15
C ASP A 31 -5.06 -16.26 -26.94
N ASN A 32 -4.63 -17.50 -27.15
CA ASN A 32 -3.87 -18.27 -26.17
C ASN A 32 -2.59 -17.48 -25.83
N TYR A 33 -2.63 -16.69 -24.76
CA TYR A 33 -1.52 -15.87 -24.26
C TYR A 33 -0.43 -16.74 -23.61
N GLN A 34 0.13 -17.68 -24.38
CA GLN A 34 1.38 -18.32 -24.01
C GLN A 34 2.48 -17.24 -23.98
N PRO A 35 3.28 -17.15 -22.90
CA PRO A 35 4.39 -16.21 -22.83
C PRO A 35 5.37 -16.45 -23.99
N SER A 36 5.77 -15.38 -24.67
CA SER A 36 6.83 -15.45 -25.68
C SER A 36 8.19 -15.70 -25.02
N ASN A 37 9.20 -16.09 -25.81
CA ASN A 37 10.58 -16.18 -25.34
C ASN A 37 11.11 -14.85 -24.78
N GLU A 38 10.62 -13.71 -25.27
CA GLU A 38 10.97 -12.39 -24.75
C GLU A 38 10.32 -12.14 -23.38
N ASP A 39 9.06 -12.54 -23.21
CA ASP A 39 8.36 -12.47 -21.92
C ASP A 39 9.12 -13.30 -20.86
N LEU A 40 9.51 -14.54 -21.19
CA LEU A 40 10.28 -15.40 -20.29
C LEU A 40 11.66 -14.80 -19.95
N LYS A 41 12.35 -14.19 -20.92
CA LYS A 41 13.61 -13.47 -20.67
C LYS A 41 13.42 -12.28 -19.73
N ALA A 42 12.32 -11.54 -19.87
CA ALA A 42 12.01 -10.42 -19.00
C ALA A 42 11.80 -10.86 -17.54
N LEU A 43 11.02 -11.93 -17.33
CA LEU A 43 10.78 -12.50 -16.00
C LEU A 43 12.06 -13.07 -15.37
N HIS A 44 12.87 -13.77 -16.16
CA HIS A 44 14.17 -14.26 -15.69
C HIS A 44 15.12 -13.11 -15.34
N SER A 45 15.12 -12.01 -16.12
CA SER A 45 15.88 -10.80 -15.80
C SER A 45 15.43 -10.16 -14.48
N LEU A 46 14.10 -10.09 -14.26
CA LEU A 46 13.53 -9.60 -13.01
C LEU A 46 14.01 -10.43 -11.81
N GLN A 47 13.85 -11.77 -11.87
CA GLN A 47 14.31 -12.66 -10.80
C GLN A 47 15.82 -12.52 -10.53
N ARG A 48 16.63 -12.47 -11.59
CA ARG A 48 18.09 -12.35 -11.47
C ARG A 48 18.51 -11.03 -10.82
N ASN A 49 17.89 -9.92 -11.19
CA ASN A 49 18.17 -8.62 -10.59
C ASN A 49 17.68 -8.58 -9.14
N PHE A 50 16.51 -9.14 -8.86
CA PHE A 50 15.99 -9.28 -7.50
C PHE A 50 16.96 -10.03 -6.58
N GLN A 51 17.49 -11.18 -7.03
CA GLN A 51 18.48 -11.96 -6.28
C GLN A 51 19.77 -11.18 -6.03
N LYS A 52 20.30 -10.50 -7.05
CA LYS A 52 21.50 -9.66 -6.91
C LYS A 52 21.25 -8.51 -5.93
N CYS A 53 20.07 -7.88 -6.00
CA CYS A 53 19.68 -6.83 -5.08
C CYS A 53 19.59 -7.35 -3.65
N ALA A 54 18.90 -8.48 -3.42
CA ALA A 54 18.77 -9.07 -2.09
C ALA A 54 20.15 -9.46 -1.52
N ARG A 55 21.05 -10.03 -2.34
CA ARG A 55 22.41 -10.33 -1.88
C ARG A 55 23.21 -9.07 -1.51
N ALA A 56 23.09 -7.99 -2.28
CA ALA A 56 23.88 -6.77 -2.06
C ALA A 56 23.29 -5.86 -0.97
N ASN A 57 21.97 -5.88 -0.81
CA ASN A 57 21.21 -4.97 0.03
C ASN A 57 20.26 -5.73 0.97
N GLY A 58 20.46 -7.00 1.30
CA GLY A 58 19.48 -7.78 2.08
C GLY A 58 19.66 -7.73 3.59
N LEU A 59 20.74 -7.08 4.08
CA LEU A 59 21.17 -7.18 5.48
C LEU A 59 21.27 -8.63 5.97
N GLY A 60 21.89 -9.49 5.16
CA GLY A 60 22.04 -10.92 5.42
C GLY A 60 20.96 -11.81 4.80
N LEU A 61 19.84 -11.24 4.32
CA LEU A 61 18.83 -12.00 3.58
C LEU A 61 19.38 -12.50 2.24
N GLN A 62 18.97 -13.69 1.83
CA GLN A 62 19.31 -14.27 0.53
C GLN A 62 18.03 -14.65 -0.21
N ALA A 63 17.91 -14.24 -1.48
CA ALA A 63 16.80 -14.65 -2.33
C ALA A 63 17.25 -15.77 -3.29
N VAL A 64 16.40 -16.79 -3.46
CA VAL A 64 16.61 -17.93 -4.35
C VAL A 64 15.39 -18.08 -5.25
N SER A 65 15.60 -18.45 -6.53
CA SER A 65 14.49 -18.73 -7.45
C SER A 65 13.75 -19.98 -6.99
N GLY A 66 12.42 -19.93 -7.08
CA GLY A 66 11.53 -21.03 -6.79
C GLY A 66 11.33 -21.95 -7.99
N LYS A 67 10.13 -22.54 -8.08
CA LYS A 67 9.80 -23.58 -9.07
C LYS A 67 9.56 -23.03 -10.48
N ASP A 68 9.24 -21.75 -10.60
CA ASP A 68 8.90 -21.09 -11.86
C ASP A 68 9.53 -19.69 -12.00
N TYR A 69 9.17 -18.98 -13.07
CA TYR A 69 9.68 -17.64 -13.40
C TYR A 69 9.17 -16.51 -12.49
N CYS A 70 8.23 -16.81 -11.59
CA CYS A 70 7.56 -15.84 -10.72
C CYS A 70 7.92 -16.05 -9.24
N GLN A 71 8.10 -17.30 -8.81
CA GLN A 71 8.32 -17.64 -7.42
C GLN A 71 9.77 -17.38 -7.00
N VAL A 72 9.94 -16.73 -5.84
CA VAL A 72 11.22 -16.59 -5.15
C VAL A 72 11.04 -16.85 -3.67
N SER A 73 12.07 -17.38 -3.03
CA SER A 73 12.11 -17.60 -1.58
C SER A 73 13.21 -16.73 -0.99
N ILE A 74 12.87 -15.93 0.03
CA ILE A 74 13.85 -15.18 0.83
C ILE A 74 14.16 -15.96 2.10
N TYR A 75 15.44 -16.25 2.32
CA TYR A 75 15.97 -16.94 3.48
C TYR A 75 16.67 -15.97 4.43
N PHE A 76 16.44 -16.19 5.73
CA PHE A 76 17.19 -15.54 6.79
C PHE A 76 18.53 -16.24 7.03
N PRO A 77 19.53 -15.53 7.58
CA PRO A 77 20.77 -16.14 8.06
C PRO A 77 20.50 -17.33 9.00
N SER A 78 21.31 -18.38 8.92
CA SER A 78 21.13 -19.62 9.70
C SER A 78 21.27 -19.45 11.21
N ASP A 79 21.90 -18.37 11.66
CA ASP A 79 22.03 -17.96 13.06
C ASP A 79 20.86 -17.08 13.54
N THR A 80 19.86 -16.83 12.69
CA THR A 80 18.65 -16.10 13.08
C THR A 80 17.80 -16.94 14.03
N VAL A 81 17.55 -16.42 15.23
CA VAL A 81 16.68 -17.07 16.22
C VAL A 81 15.26 -16.50 16.12
N PRO A 82 14.25 -17.29 15.69
CA PRO A 82 12.87 -16.84 15.66
C PRO A 82 12.34 -16.75 17.10
N LYS A 83 11.88 -15.56 17.48
CA LYS A 83 11.42 -15.28 18.85
C LYS A 83 9.90 -15.32 19.01
N TRP A 84 9.17 -15.20 17.91
CA TRP A 84 7.72 -15.16 17.94
C TRP A 84 7.13 -16.53 17.66
N LYS A 85 6.08 -16.83 18.42
CA LYS A 85 5.31 -18.07 18.36
C LYS A 85 3.88 -17.70 17.99
N ASP A 86 3.34 -18.36 16.97
CA ASP A 86 1.94 -18.14 16.57
C ASP A 86 1.02 -18.50 17.75
N PRO A 87 0.15 -17.58 18.21
CA PRO A 87 -0.70 -17.85 19.36
C PRO A 87 -1.74 -18.95 19.15
N LYS A 88 -2.07 -19.30 17.90
CA LYS A 88 -3.06 -20.32 17.54
C LYS A 88 -2.41 -21.68 17.32
N THR A 89 -1.32 -21.74 16.55
CA THR A 89 -0.66 -23.01 16.21
C THR A 89 0.44 -23.39 17.19
N GLY A 90 1.00 -22.40 17.91
CA GLY A 90 2.16 -22.63 18.74
C GLY A 90 3.46 -22.87 17.93
N GLU A 91 3.47 -22.61 16.64
CA GLU A 91 4.68 -22.75 15.83
C GLU A 91 5.52 -21.48 15.88
N LEU A 92 6.85 -21.63 15.81
CA LEU A 92 7.74 -20.49 15.67
C LEU A 92 7.58 -19.86 14.28
N GLU A 93 7.80 -18.55 14.19
CA GLU A 93 7.83 -17.86 12.89
C GLU A 93 8.89 -18.51 11.98
N GLY A 94 8.51 -18.76 10.72
CA GLY A 94 9.44 -19.29 9.72
C GLY A 94 10.63 -18.37 9.47
N LEU A 95 11.75 -18.97 9.04
CA LEU A 95 12.98 -18.27 8.64
C LEU A 95 13.13 -18.17 7.11
N SER A 96 12.07 -18.48 6.37
CA SER A 96 11.99 -18.35 4.94
C SER A 96 10.59 -17.96 4.50
N PHE A 97 10.48 -17.09 3.50
CA PHE A 97 9.20 -16.63 2.99
C PHE A 97 9.19 -16.65 1.47
N ASP A 98 8.14 -17.23 0.91
CA ASP A 98 7.91 -17.31 -0.52
C ASP A 98 7.13 -16.09 -1.00
N PHE A 99 7.56 -15.54 -2.14
CA PHE A 99 6.91 -14.44 -2.82
C PHE A 99 6.71 -14.77 -4.29
N ASN A 100 5.62 -14.28 -4.85
CA ASN A 100 5.36 -14.28 -6.28
C ASN A 100 5.70 -12.88 -6.83
N LEU A 101 6.83 -12.76 -7.52
CA LEU A 101 7.29 -11.48 -8.09
C LEU A 101 6.35 -10.98 -9.20
N CYS A 102 5.72 -11.87 -9.96
CA CYS A 102 4.80 -11.51 -11.03
C CYS A 102 3.53 -10.85 -10.46
N GLU A 103 2.93 -11.45 -9.44
CA GLU A 103 1.82 -10.86 -8.69
C GLU A 103 2.24 -9.55 -8.02
N ALA A 104 3.45 -9.50 -7.45
CA ALA A 104 3.95 -8.30 -6.80
C ALA A 104 4.08 -7.13 -7.78
N VAL A 105 4.74 -7.31 -8.93
CA VAL A 105 4.89 -6.22 -9.92
C VAL A 105 3.55 -5.79 -10.50
N ALA A 106 2.65 -6.74 -10.79
CA ALA A 106 1.31 -6.42 -11.30
C ALA A 106 0.49 -5.63 -10.27
N THR A 107 0.46 -6.09 -9.02
CA THR A 107 -0.31 -5.45 -7.94
C THR A 107 0.24 -4.07 -7.61
N TRP A 108 1.56 -3.92 -7.48
CA TRP A 108 2.16 -2.64 -7.13
C TRP A 108 2.04 -1.61 -8.26
N GLU A 109 2.14 -2.02 -9.51
CA GLU A 109 1.88 -1.12 -10.65
C GLU A 109 0.40 -0.71 -10.72
N GLN A 110 -0.54 -1.60 -10.38
CA GLN A 110 -1.94 -1.22 -10.22
C GLN A 110 -2.10 -0.17 -9.11
N VAL A 111 -1.49 -0.38 -7.93
CA VAL A 111 -1.54 0.55 -6.81
C VAL A 111 -1.03 1.94 -7.21
N ARG A 112 0.13 2.01 -7.88
CA ARG A 112 0.76 3.26 -8.35
C ARG A 112 -0.07 4.03 -9.38
N ASN A 113 -1.04 3.39 -10.01
CA ASN A 113 -1.92 3.97 -11.02
C ASN A 113 -3.38 4.07 -10.54
N SER A 114 -3.62 3.89 -9.24
CA SER A 114 -4.96 3.89 -8.64
C SER A 114 -5.06 4.84 -7.46
N THR A 115 -6.27 5.18 -7.05
CA THR A 115 -6.52 5.93 -5.82
C THR A 115 -6.87 4.95 -4.71
N THR A 116 -6.30 5.15 -3.53
CA THR A 116 -6.42 4.22 -2.39
C THR A 116 -7.40 4.71 -1.32
N ILE A 117 -7.97 5.91 -1.51
CA ILE A 117 -9.05 6.47 -0.70
C ILE A 117 -10.40 5.99 -1.25
N LEU A 118 -11.26 5.50 -0.37
CA LEU A 118 -12.61 5.12 -0.70
C LEU A 118 -13.46 6.36 -0.97
N THR A 119 -14.20 6.37 -2.08
CA THR A 119 -15.04 7.50 -2.51
C THR A 119 -16.49 7.07 -2.71
N ARG A 120 -17.39 8.05 -2.74
CA ARG A 120 -18.80 7.82 -3.12
C ARG A 120 -18.90 7.30 -4.54
N GLU A 121 -18.17 7.92 -5.47
CA GLU A 121 -18.09 7.51 -6.87
C GLU A 121 -17.73 6.02 -7.03
N PHE A 122 -16.75 5.52 -6.27
CA PHE A 122 -16.38 4.10 -6.30
C PHE A 122 -17.54 3.20 -5.87
N ILE A 123 -18.24 3.54 -4.77
CA ILE A 123 -19.37 2.75 -4.28
C ILE A 123 -20.53 2.79 -5.28
N ASP A 124 -20.82 3.96 -5.86
CA ASP A 124 -21.87 4.14 -6.85
C ASP A 124 -21.60 3.36 -8.15
N ALA A 125 -20.33 3.17 -8.52
CA ALA A 125 -19.94 2.37 -9.68
C ALA A 125 -20.10 0.85 -9.47
N LEU A 126 -20.18 0.37 -8.22
CA LEU A 126 -20.39 -1.05 -7.93
C LEU A 126 -21.86 -1.44 -8.05
N ARG A 127 -22.14 -2.60 -8.67
CA ARG A 127 -23.48 -3.19 -8.67
C ARG A 127 -23.91 -3.49 -7.23
N ASN A 128 -25.01 -2.86 -6.78
CA ASN A 128 -25.49 -2.91 -5.39
C ASN A 128 -24.41 -2.51 -4.38
N GLY A 129 -23.56 -1.53 -4.73
CA GLY A 129 -22.43 -1.12 -3.91
C GLY A 129 -22.83 -0.66 -2.51
N TRP A 130 -23.99 -0.02 -2.35
CA TRP A 130 -24.44 0.44 -1.03
C TRP A 130 -24.93 -0.72 -0.15
N GLU A 131 -25.67 -1.65 -0.74
CA GLU A 131 -26.32 -2.76 -0.05
C GLU A 131 -25.35 -3.92 0.25
N GLU A 132 -24.35 -4.12 -0.61
CA GLU A 132 -23.42 -5.25 -0.50
C GLU A 132 -22.02 -4.80 -0.06
N TYR A 133 -21.49 -3.69 -0.59
CA TYR A 133 -20.15 -3.23 -0.20
C TYR A 133 -20.23 -2.32 1.04
N ALA A 134 -20.92 -1.18 0.97
CA ALA A 134 -20.94 -0.18 2.03
C ALA A 134 -21.57 -0.72 3.32
N TRP A 135 -22.70 -1.42 3.24
CA TRP A 135 -23.31 -2.10 4.38
C TRP A 135 -22.35 -3.11 5.05
N ARG A 136 -21.76 -4.03 4.28
CA ARG A 136 -20.92 -5.12 4.84
C ARG A 136 -19.55 -4.64 5.32
N ARG A 137 -19.02 -3.55 4.76
CA ARG A 137 -17.65 -3.10 5.07
C ARG A 137 -17.62 -1.85 5.93
N ILE A 138 -18.59 -0.97 5.82
CA ILE A 138 -18.54 0.37 6.38
C ILE A 138 -19.64 0.56 7.44
N ASN A 139 -20.88 0.18 7.15
CA ASN A 139 -22.02 0.72 7.90
C ASN A 139 -22.95 -0.35 8.49
N LYS A 140 -22.45 -1.20 9.41
CA LYS A 140 -23.14 -2.40 9.94
C LYS A 140 -24.21 -2.15 11.03
N GLY A 141 -25.02 -1.11 10.90
CA GLY A 141 -26.03 -0.75 11.92
C GLY A 141 -27.44 -1.31 11.63
N ILE A 142 -28.09 -1.96 12.61
CA ILE A 142 -29.44 -2.54 12.46
C ILE A 142 -30.45 -1.54 11.88
N LEU A 143 -30.37 -0.27 12.29
CA LEU A 143 -31.26 0.81 11.84
C LEU A 143 -31.13 1.17 10.34
N LEU A 144 -30.07 0.74 9.66
CA LEU A 144 -29.82 1.09 8.26
C LEU A 144 -30.35 0.06 7.27
N ASN A 145 -30.84 -1.08 7.76
CA ASN A 145 -31.51 -2.13 6.98
C ASN A 145 -30.82 -2.42 5.63
N ARG A 146 -29.52 -2.76 5.67
CA ARG A 146 -28.70 -3.03 4.47
C ARG A 146 -28.61 -1.85 3.49
N CYS A 147 -28.63 -0.63 3.99
CA CYS A 147 -28.66 0.59 3.18
C CYS A 147 -29.82 0.65 2.17
N LYS A 148 -30.96 -0.03 2.42
CA LYS A 148 -32.17 0.11 1.58
C LYS A 148 -32.59 1.56 1.41
N ASN A 149 -32.42 2.38 2.45
CA ASN A 149 -32.48 3.84 2.33
C ASN A 149 -31.06 4.37 2.11
N LYS A 150 -30.69 4.58 0.84
CA LYS A 150 -29.38 5.09 0.44
C LYS A 150 -29.05 6.43 1.09
N THR A 151 -30.02 7.35 1.15
CA THR A 151 -29.83 8.71 1.71
C THR A 151 -29.32 8.65 3.14
N LEU A 152 -29.90 7.80 3.99
CA LEU A 152 -29.48 7.65 5.38
C LEU A 152 -28.05 7.07 5.49
N CYS A 153 -27.67 6.13 4.60
CA CYS A 153 -26.31 5.60 4.57
C CYS A 153 -25.28 6.62 4.08
N VAL A 154 -25.61 7.39 3.04
CA VAL A 154 -24.76 8.48 2.52
C VAL A 154 -24.57 9.54 3.60
N GLU A 155 -25.67 9.99 4.22
CA GLU A 155 -25.63 10.99 5.29
C GLU A 155 -24.71 10.55 6.40
N LYS A 156 -24.72 9.26 6.78
CA LYS A 156 -23.85 8.69 7.82
C LYS A 156 -22.37 8.56 7.44
N LEU A 157 -22.02 8.65 6.16
CA LEU A 157 -20.62 8.58 5.71
C LEU A 157 -20.06 9.92 5.20
N SER A 158 -20.91 10.93 4.99
CA SER A 158 -20.55 12.23 4.41
C SER A 158 -19.31 12.92 4.99
N LEU A 159 -19.03 12.77 6.30
CA LEU A 159 -17.86 13.39 6.94
C LEU A 159 -16.54 12.68 6.67
N VAL A 160 -16.58 11.43 6.18
CA VAL A 160 -15.38 10.58 5.99
C VAL A 160 -15.27 9.96 4.60
N LEU A 161 -16.29 10.14 3.76
CA LEU A 161 -16.40 9.58 2.42
C LEU A 161 -16.51 10.73 1.41
N PRO A 162 -15.41 11.11 0.75
CA PRO A 162 -15.42 12.15 -0.27
C PRO A 162 -16.15 11.67 -1.52
N ASP A 163 -16.70 12.61 -2.29
CA ASP A 163 -17.45 12.29 -3.51
C ASP A 163 -16.53 11.69 -4.59
N THR A 164 -15.38 12.31 -4.79
CA THR A 164 -14.32 11.91 -5.75
C THR A 164 -12.97 11.78 -5.03
N PRO A 165 -11.96 11.14 -5.65
CA PRO A 165 -10.66 10.97 -5.02
C PRO A 165 -10.00 12.32 -4.68
N PRO A 166 -9.64 12.57 -3.40
CA PRO A 166 -9.03 13.85 -3.00
C PRO A 166 -7.57 13.99 -3.42
N TYR A 167 -6.93 12.88 -3.81
CA TYR A 167 -5.54 12.83 -4.27
C TYR A 167 -5.44 12.01 -5.54
N LEU A 168 -4.62 12.48 -6.47
CA LEU A 168 -4.36 11.82 -7.74
C LEU A 168 -3.08 10.98 -7.68
N PRO A 169 -2.96 9.97 -8.56
CA PRO A 169 -1.73 9.20 -8.65
C PRO A 169 -0.51 10.10 -8.90
N ARG A 170 0.57 9.87 -8.14
CA ARG A 170 1.85 10.61 -8.28
C ARG A 170 1.73 12.15 -8.15
N GLN A 171 0.75 12.62 -7.39
CA GLN A 171 0.58 14.05 -7.09
C GLN A 171 1.79 14.65 -6.35
N PHE A 172 2.53 13.86 -5.57
CA PHE A 172 3.70 14.29 -4.81
C PHE A 172 5.00 13.71 -5.42
N GLY A 173 6.11 14.43 -5.31
CA GLY A 173 7.41 13.96 -5.81
C GLY A 173 8.04 12.92 -4.89
N ARG A 174 8.53 13.37 -3.74
CA ARG A 174 9.23 12.53 -2.75
C ARG A 174 8.41 12.45 -1.47
N CYS A 175 8.10 11.24 -1.03
CA CYS A 175 7.39 11.00 0.23
C CYS A 175 8.19 10.17 1.21
N ALA A 176 8.07 10.49 2.50
CA ALA A 176 8.62 9.68 3.58
C ALA A 176 7.49 9.01 4.37
N VAL A 177 7.61 7.70 4.59
CA VAL A 177 6.72 6.92 5.46
C VAL A 177 7.45 6.59 6.76
N ILE A 178 6.91 7.08 7.87
CA ILE A 178 7.52 6.99 9.19
C ILE A 178 6.78 5.96 10.03
N GLY A 179 7.38 4.79 10.14
CA GLY A 179 6.98 3.74 11.06
C GLY A 179 7.27 4.11 12.52
N ASN A 180 6.96 3.19 13.43
CA ASN A 180 6.98 3.48 14.86
C ASN A 180 8.13 2.83 15.64
N SER A 181 9.08 2.16 14.97
CA SER A 181 10.18 1.43 15.61
C SER A 181 11.03 2.33 16.52
N GLY A 182 11.46 1.80 17.65
CA GLY A 182 12.45 2.43 18.54
C GLY A 182 13.81 2.69 17.87
N ASP A 183 14.10 2.01 16.75
CA ASP A 183 15.33 2.25 15.98
C ASP A 183 15.47 3.70 15.48
N LEU A 184 14.37 4.43 15.35
CA LEU A 184 14.41 5.87 15.01
C LEU A 184 15.24 6.69 16.01
N LEU A 185 15.33 6.27 17.29
CA LEU A 185 16.10 6.98 18.30
C LEU A 185 17.62 6.82 18.15
N LYS A 186 18.08 5.93 17.26
CA LYS A 186 19.51 5.68 17.05
C LYS A 186 20.14 6.61 16.02
N THR A 187 19.33 7.29 15.22
CA THR A 187 19.79 8.17 14.14
C THR A 187 18.89 9.40 14.03
N ARG A 188 19.50 10.58 13.94
CA ARG A 188 18.79 11.86 13.84
C ARG A 188 18.30 12.14 12.41
N PHE A 189 17.27 11.44 11.96
CA PHE A 189 16.69 11.60 10.62
C PHE A 189 15.80 12.83 10.45
N GLY A 190 15.56 13.62 11.51
CA GLY A 190 14.48 14.61 11.51
C GLY A 190 14.56 15.66 10.41
N ASN A 191 15.74 16.25 10.20
CA ASN A 191 15.93 17.26 9.14
C ASN A 191 15.77 16.67 7.74
N GLU A 192 16.19 15.43 7.54
CA GLU A 192 16.05 14.73 6.26
C GLU A 192 14.58 14.43 5.97
N ILE A 193 13.84 13.90 6.95
CA ILE A 193 12.40 13.62 6.84
C ILE A 193 11.63 14.90 6.51
N ASP A 194 11.98 16.02 7.15
CA ASP A 194 11.31 17.30 6.91
C ASP A 194 11.57 17.89 5.52
N ALA A 195 12.55 17.37 4.77
CA ALA A 195 12.84 17.79 3.40
C ALA A 195 11.93 17.13 2.34
N TYR A 196 11.14 16.10 2.68
CA TYR A 196 10.22 15.44 1.73
C TYR A 196 8.98 16.28 1.43
N ASP A 197 8.36 16.10 0.27
CA ASP A 197 7.17 16.84 -0.15
C ASP A 197 5.96 16.51 0.73
N ALA A 198 5.81 15.22 1.06
CA ALA A 198 4.80 14.74 1.99
C ALA A 198 5.39 13.72 2.99
N VAL A 199 4.91 13.78 4.22
CA VAL A 199 5.29 12.85 5.30
C VAL A 199 4.06 12.12 5.79
N ILE A 200 4.12 10.79 5.74
CA ILE A 200 3.05 9.88 6.17
C ILE A 200 3.48 9.25 7.50
N ARG A 201 2.70 9.48 8.56
CA ARG A 201 2.92 8.88 9.89
C ARG A 201 1.86 7.83 10.19
N GLU A 202 2.06 7.11 11.28
CA GLU A 202 1.17 6.00 11.63
C GLU A 202 0.69 6.03 13.08
N ASN A 203 -0.60 5.79 13.27
CA ASN A 203 -1.21 5.58 14.59
C ASN A 203 -0.93 6.75 15.55
N GLY A 204 -0.94 6.50 16.87
CA GLY A 204 -0.67 7.51 17.89
C GLY A 204 0.81 7.85 18.13
N ALA A 205 1.62 7.94 17.08
CA ALA A 205 3.06 8.20 17.19
C ALA A 205 3.33 9.72 17.32
N PRO A 206 3.90 10.21 18.44
CA PRO A 206 4.09 11.63 18.72
C PRO A 206 5.30 12.22 17.99
N ILE A 207 5.24 13.53 17.71
CA ILE A 207 6.36 14.31 17.18
C ILE A 207 7.11 15.03 18.30
N GLN A 208 6.38 15.57 19.27
CA GLN A 208 6.94 16.32 20.39
C GLN A 208 7.99 15.48 21.14
N ASN A 209 9.11 16.10 21.49
CA ASN A 209 10.30 15.50 22.11
C ASN A 209 11.11 14.54 21.22
N TYR A 210 10.64 14.22 20.01
CA TYR A 210 11.32 13.30 19.09
C TYR A 210 11.69 13.96 17.75
N SER A 211 11.44 15.27 17.58
CA SER A 211 11.59 15.96 16.28
C SER A 211 12.98 15.80 15.64
N ASP A 212 14.05 15.73 16.45
CA ASP A 212 15.40 15.52 15.92
C ASP A 212 15.57 14.16 15.22
N TYR A 213 14.77 13.18 15.59
CA TYR A 213 14.81 11.81 15.08
C TYR A 213 13.75 11.57 14.01
N VAL A 214 12.54 12.12 14.19
CA VAL A 214 11.38 11.79 13.34
C VAL A 214 10.85 12.96 12.52
N GLY A 215 11.46 14.15 12.63
CA GLY A 215 11.03 15.36 11.93
C GLY A 215 9.78 15.99 12.55
N LYS A 216 9.43 17.19 12.11
CA LYS A 216 8.23 17.94 12.51
C LYS A 216 7.11 17.90 11.46
N LYS A 217 7.44 17.71 10.18
CA LYS A 217 6.47 17.71 9.09
C LYS A 217 5.53 16.51 9.22
N SER A 218 4.24 16.77 9.04
CA SER A 218 3.21 15.73 8.96
C SER A 218 2.16 16.15 7.95
N THR A 219 1.95 15.34 6.92
CA THR A 219 0.96 15.59 5.87
C THR A 219 -0.23 14.65 6.02
N PHE A 220 0.07 13.37 6.28
CA PHE A 220 -0.92 12.31 6.40
C PHE A 220 -0.65 11.44 7.61
N ARG A 221 -1.71 10.90 8.22
CA ARG A 221 -1.61 9.84 9.22
C ARG A 221 -2.51 8.68 8.95
N LEU A 222 -1.93 7.50 8.85
CA LEU A 222 -2.69 6.27 8.73
C LEU A 222 -3.04 5.71 10.11
N LEU A 223 -4.32 5.43 10.35
CA LEU A 223 -4.83 5.00 11.65
C LEU A 223 -5.35 3.57 11.61
N ASN A 224 -4.87 2.74 12.54
CA ASN A 224 -5.52 1.49 12.89
C ASN A 224 -6.79 1.70 13.73
N ARG A 225 -7.51 0.61 14.01
CA ARG A 225 -8.74 0.64 14.80
C ARG A 225 -8.57 1.23 16.19
N GLY A 226 -7.47 0.94 16.88
CA GLY A 226 -7.23 1.46 18.23
C GLY A 226 -7.06 2.97 18.22
N SER A 227 -6.23 3.49 17.32
CA SER A 227 -5.92 4.92 17.22
C SER A 227 -7.12 5.72 16.71
N ALA A 228 -7.88 5.17 15.75
CA ALA A 228 -9.09 5.81 15.24
C ALA A 228 -10.21 5.94 16.30
N LYS A 229 -10.19 5.14 17.37
CA LYS A 229 -11.09 5.32 18.53
C LYS A 229 -10.67 6.44 19.48
N ALA A 230 -9.45 6.97 19.32
CA ALA A 230 -8.89 8.05 20.13
C ALA A 230 -8.49 9.22 19.21
N LEU A 231 -9.36 9.54 18.25
CA LEU A 231 -9.12 10.54 17.20
C LEU A 231 -8.84 11.93 17.78
N ASP A 232 -9.54 12.29 18.86
CA ASP A 232 -9.34 13.49 19.67
C ASP A 232 -7.89 13.63 20.16
N LYS A 233 -7.28 12.53 20.61
CA LYS A 233 -5.87 12.53 21.04
C LYS A 233 -4.90 12.52 19.88
N VAL A 234 -5.28 11.87 18.77
CA VAL A 234 -4.43 11.79 17.58
C VAL A 234 -4.25 13.17 16.93
N VAL A 235 -5.32 13.96 16.84
CA VAL A 235 -5.24 15.31 16.24
C VAL A 235 -4.35 16.26 17.03
N GLU A 236 -4.13 15.99 18.31
CA GLU A 236 -3.24 16.77 19.18
C GLU A 236 -1.75 16.44 18.98
N LEU A 237 -1.43 15.34 18.27
CA LEU A 237 -0.04 14.95 17.99
C LEU A 237 0.63 15.83 16.92
N ASP A 238 -0.17 16.50 16.10
CA ASP A 238 0.26 17.50 15.13
C ASP A 238 -0.14 18.89 15.64
N GLU A 239 0.85 19.69 16.02
CA GLU A 239 0.64 21.06 16.52
C GLU A 239 -0.13 21.94 15.53
N THR A 240 0.01 21.66 14.22
CA THR A 240 -0.68 22.44 13.19
C THR A 240 -2.16 22.05 13.04
N ARG A 241 -2.55 20.87 13.52
CA ARG A 241 -3.88 20.26 13.36
C ARG A 241 -4.37 20.26 11.91
N LYS A 242 -3.46 20.09 10.95
CA LYS A 242 -3.76 20.11 9.50
C LYS A 242 -3.54 18.77 8.82
N GLU A 243 -2.97 17.81 9.53
CA GLU A 243 -2.75 16.47 9.01
C GLU A 243 -4.05 15.81 8.53
N VAL A 244 -3.98 15.15 7.37
CA VAL A 244 -5.09 14.38 6.82
C VAL A 244 -5.09 12.98 7.43
N LEU A 245 -6.21 12.57 8.01
CA LEU A 245 -6.32 11.31 8.75
C LEU A 245 -6.96 10.23 7.88
N ILE A 246 -6.23 9.15 7.64
CA ILE A 246 -6.66 8.06 6.77
C ILE A 246 -6.91 6.82 7.60
N ILE A 247 -8.12 6.27 7.50
CA ILE A 247 -8.60 5.26 8.43
C ILE A 247 -8.79 3.94 7.71
N LYS A 248 -8.08 2.92 8.19
CA LYS A 248 -8.07 1.56 7.61
C LYS A 248 -9.21 0.65 8.13
N THR A 249 -10.03 1.13 9.06
CA THR A 249 -10.92 0.28 9.87
C THR A 249 -12.40 0.56 9.66
N THR A 250 -13.23 -0.40 10.06
CA THR A 250 -14.68 -0.42 9.89
C THR A 250 -15.48 0.25 11.04
N ILE A 251 -14.92 1.23 11.78
CA ILE A 251 -15.55 1.80 13.00
C ILE A 251 -16.26 3.15 12.77
N HIS A 252 -16.91 3.30 11.63
CA HIS A 252 -17.38 4.58 11.11
C HIS A 252 -18.44 5.27 11.97
N ASP A 253 -19.29 4.49 12.65
CA ASP A 253 -20.34 4.96 13.54
C ASP A 253 -19.80 5.80 14.70
N ILE A 254 -18.68 5.35 15.28
CA ILE A 254 -18.02 6.03 16.38
C ILE A 254 -17.35 7.31 15.88
N MET A 255 -16.74 7.25 14.69
CA MET A 255 -15.95 8.36 14.15
C MET A 255 -16.81 9.57 13.78
N ARG A 256 -17.99 9.36 13.18
CA ARG A 256 -18.93 10.46 12.92
C ARG A 256 -19.23 11.22 14.20
N LYS A 257 -19.63 10.50 15.25
CA LYS A 257 -19.97 11.09 16.54
C LYS A 257 -18.77 11.84 17.12
N MET A 258 -17.58 11.25 17.08
CA MET A 258 -16.35 11.91 17.54
C MET A 258 -16.03 13.19 16.76
N ILE A 259 -16.16 13.20 15.43
CA ILE A 259 -15.87 14.36 14.58
C ILE A 259 -16.88 15.51 14.84
N GLN A 260 -18.11 15.17 15.21
CA GLN A 260 -19.16 16.16 15.51
C GLN A 260 -19.07 16.68 16.95
N ASP A 261 -18.87 15.79 17.92
CA ASP A 261 -18.86 16.11 19.35
C ASP A 261 -17.53 16.77 19.77
N VAL A 262 -16.42 16.39 19.13
CA VAL A 262 -15.09 17.00 19.29
C VAL A 262 -14.81 17.74 17.98
N PRO A 263 -14.57 19.07 17.98
CA PRO A 263 -14.47 19.88 16.77
C PRO A 263 -13.17 19.62 16.00
N ILE A 264 -13.05 18.41 15.45
CA ILE A 264 -11.93 17.93 14.65
C ILE A 264 -12.07 18.55 13.27
N LYS A 265 -11.14 19.45 12.92
CA LYS A 265 -11.12 20.15 11.63
C LYS A 265 -10.27 19.43 10.57
N ASN A 266 -9.50 18.43 10.98
CA ASN A 266 -8.69 17.61 10.08
C ASN A 266 -9.58 16.90 9.06
N PRO A 267 -9.20 16.86 7.77
CA PRO A 267 -9.85 15.97 6.82
C PRO A 267 -9.67 14.52 7.27
N VAL A 268 -10.76 13.75 7.26
CA VAL A 268 -10.77 12.34 7.62
C VAL A 268 -11.27 11.53 6.43
N TYR A 269 -10.53 10.50 6.03
CA TYR A 269 -10.88 9.66 4.88
C TYR A 269 -10.79 8.19 5.20
N LEU A 270 -11.58 7.39 4.50
CA LEU A 270 -11.54 5.93 4.59
C LEU A 270 -10.59 5.37 3.54
N MET A 271 -9.74 4.43 3.94
CA MET A 271 -8.89 3.71 3.00
C MET A 271 -9.70 2.58 2.33
N LEU A 272 -9.73 2.56 1.00
CA LEU A 272 -10.20 1.42 0.20
C LEU A 272 -9.16 0.30 0.28
N GLY A 273 -7.96 0.61 -0.22
CA GLY A 273 -6.79 -0.23 -0.28
C GLY A 273 -6.91 -1.50 -1.15
N ALA A 274 -5.78 -2.01 -1.62
CA ALA A 274 -5.62 -3.26 -2.35
C ALA A 274 -5.56 -4.47 -1.42
N SER A 275 -5.89 -5.66 -1.93
CA SER A 275 -5.73 -6.91 -1.20
C SER A 275 -4.36 -7.52 -1.50
N PHE A 276 -3.46 -7.53 -0.52
CA PHE A 276 -2.12 -8.11 -0.64
C PHE A 276 -2.01 -9.48 0.07
N GLY A 277 -3.11 -10.22 0.19
CA GLY A 277 -3.13 -11.51 0.89
C GLY A 277 -2.98 -11.43 2.42
N SER A 278 -2.61 -12.56 3.05
CA SER A 278 -2.47 -12.70 4.51
C SER A 278 -1.26 -11.93 5.08
N ALA A 279 -0.19 -11.84 4.29
CA ALA A 279 1.11 -11.23 4.56
C ALA A 279 1.08 -9.73 4.95
N ALA A 280 0.02 -9.01 4.57
CA ALA A 280 0.10 -7.58 4.30
C ALA A 280 -0.98 -6.75 5.02
N LYS A 281 -1.14 -6.99 6.31
CA LYS A 281 -2.22 -6.41 7.13
C LYS A 281 -1.78 -5.34 8.14
N GLY A 282 -0.49 -5.00 8.20
CA GLY A 282 0.01 -3.93 9.09
C GLY A 282 -0.51 -2.53 8.71
N THR A 283 -0.48 -1.58 9.65
CA THR A 283 -0.69 -0.16 9.33
C THR A 283 0.41 0.33 8.38
N GLY A 284 1.67 -0.01 8.64
CA GLY A 284 2.75 0.57 7.86
C GLY A 284 2.87 0.08 6.42
N LEU A 285 2.51 -1.17 6.14
CA LEU A 285 2.40 -1.57 4.73
C LEU A 285 1.26 -0.82 4.01
N LYS A 286 0.17 -0.50 4.72
CA LYS A 286 -0.89 0.34 4.15
C LYS A 286 -0.49 1.80 4.02
N ALA A 287 0.41 2.29 4.87
CA ALA A 287 0.99 3.62 4.71
C ALA A 287 1.91 3.67 3.48
N LEU A 288 2.72 2.63 3.26
CA LEU A 288 3.50 2.47 2.03
C LEU A 288 2.60 2.34 0.80
N GLU A 289 1.50 1.60 0.89
CA GLU A 289 0.52 1.51 -0.20
C GLU A 289 -0.08 2.86 -0.56
N PHE A 290 -0.55 3.60 0.44
CA PHE A 290 -1.07 4.94 0.24
C PHE A 290 0.00 5.85 -0.39
N ALA A 291 1.21 5.87 0.17
CA ALA A 291 2.32 6.68 -0.36
C ALA A 291 2.67 6.31 -1.80
N LEU A 292 2.78 5.02 -2.12
CA LEU A 292 3.07 4.55 -3.49
C LEU A 292 1.98 4.92 -4.48
N SER A 293 0.72 5.05 -4.04
CA SER A 293 -0.35 5.52 -4.91
C SER A 293 -0.22 7.00 -5.25
N ILE A 294 0.21 7.86 -4.32
CA ILE A 294 0.19 9.33 -4.51
C ILE A 294 1.57 9.95 -4.76
N CYS A 295 2.67 9.20 -4.67
CA CYS A 295 4.03 9.71 -4.76
C CYS A 295 4.85 9.10 -5.90
N GLU A 296 5.75 9.88 -6.50
CA GLU A 296 6.70 9.37 -7.49
C GLU A 296 7.76 8.45 -6.85
N SER A 297 8.24 8.81 -5.66
CA SER A 297 9.21 8.02 -4.89
C SER A 297 8.85 7.99 -3.40
N VAL A 298 9.18 6.87 -2.75
CA VAL A 298 8.84 6.61 -1.35
C VAL A 298 10.05 6.10 -0.58
N ASP A 299 10.36 6.77 0.52
CA ASP A 299 11.41 6.37 1.45
C ASP A 299 10.76 5.95 2.77
N MET A 300 11.28 4.91 3.40
CA MET A 300 10.73 4.38 4.64
C MET A 300 11.72 4.46 5.80
N TYR A 301 11.24 4.93 6.95
CA TYR A 301 12.00 5.10 8.19
C TYR A 301 11.26 4.45 9.34
N GLY A 302 11.98 3.94 10.35
CA GLY A 302 11.34 3.44 11.58
C GLY A 302 10.53 2.17 11.41
N PHE A 303 10.92 1.33 10.45
CA PHE A 303 10.47 -0.05 10.36
C PHE A 303 11.57 -0.99 10.85
N THR A 304 11.18 -2.08 11.48
CA THR A 304 12.10 -3.09 11.99
C THR A 304 12.70 -3.91 10.84
N VAL A 305 13.86 -3.47 10.33
CA VAL A 305 14.53 -4.09 9.17
C VAL A 305 15.98 -4.50 9.44
N ASP A 306 16.61 -3.94 10.47
CA ASP A 306 18.02 -4.21 10.78
C ASP A 306 18.22 -5.58 11.46
N PRO A 307 19.26 -6.34 11.09
CA PRO A 307 19.64 -7.56 11.77
C PRO A 307 20.09 -7.21 13.19
N GLY A 308 19.65 -8.00 14.17
CA GLY A 308 19.97 -7.75 15.58
C GLY A 308 18.90 -7.00 16.36
N TYR A 309 17.77 -6.65 15.74
CA TYR A 309 16.60 -6.20 16.48
C TYR A 309 16.10 -7.30 17.41
N LYS A 310 16.19 -7.07 18.72
CA LYS A 310 15.90 -8.09 19.73
C LYS A 310 14.46 -8.08 20.19
N GLU A 311 13.81 -6.92 20.19
CA GLU A 311 12.49 -6.71 20.79
C GLU A 311 11.73 -5.63 20.07
N TRP A 312 10.44 -5.84 19.89
CA TRP A 312 9.57 -4.82 19.35
C TRP A 312 9.34 -3.66 20.31
N THR A 313 9.94 -2.53 19.99
CA THR A 313 9.84 -1.28 20.74
C THR A 313 9.29 -0.19 19.85
N ARG A 314 8.63 0.78 20.47
CA ARG A 314 8.28 2.03 19.80
C ARG A 314 9.15 3.14 20.33
N TYR A 315 9.48 4.13 19.51
CA TYR A 315 10.32 5.24 19.95
C TYR A 315 9.70 6.10 21.06
N PHE A 316 8.41 5.90 21.36
CA PHE A 316 7.64 6.69 22.32
C PHE A 316 6.97 5.86 23.42
N SER A 317 7.32 4.58 23.55
CA SER A 317 6.79 3.74 24.62
C SER A 317 7.81 2.71 25.08
N GLU A 318 7.70 2.29 26.34
CA GLU A 318 8.46 1.17 26.88
C GLU A 318 8.28 -0.11 26.04
N SER A 319 9.29 -0.98 26.08
CA SER A 319 9.22 -2.30 25.44
C SER A 319 8.02 -3.07 25.98
N ARG A 320 7.17 -3.54 25.08
CA ARG A 320 6.05 -4.41 25.44
C ARG A 320 6.36 -5.90 25.25
N GLN A 321 7.65 -6.25 25.15
CA GLN A 321 8.11 -7.61 24.82
C GLN A 321 7.35 -8.16 23.58
N GLY A 322 7.67 -7.59 22.42
CA GLY A 322 6.89 -7.86 21.20
C GLY A 322 7.67 -8.53 20.06
N HIS A 323 6.86 -9.03 19.12
CA HIS A 323 7.19 -9.72 17.86
C HIS A 323 8.25 -9.00 17.01
N THR A 324 9.32 -9.70 16.62
CA THR A 324 10.19 -9.25 15.52
C THR A 324 9.65 -9.82 14.22
N PRO A 325 8.92 -9.05 13.38
CA PRO A 325 8.20 -9.61 12.23
C PRO A 325 9.15 -9.95 11.10
N LEU A 326 9.64 -11.19 11.06
CA LEU A 326 10.54 -11.68 10.01
C LEU A 326 9.85 -11.61 8.65
N HIS A 327 8.56 -11.97 8.58
CA HIS A 327 7.79 -11.84 7.35
C HIS A 327 7.77 -10.38 6.84
N GLY A 328 7.52 -9.42 7.73
CA GLY A 328 7.49 -7.99 7.37
C GLY A 328 8.83 -7.52 6.81
N ARG A 329 9.93 -7.89 7.47
CA ARG A 329 11.29 -7.58 7.02
C ARG A 329 11.59 -8.15 5.63
N ALA A 330 11.23 -9.41 5.37
CA ALA A 330 11.39 -10.02 4.04
C ALA A 330 10.55 -9.31 2.98
N TYR A 331 9.31 -8.93 3.33
CA TYR A 331 8.41 -8.21 2.42
C TYR A 331 8.92 -6.81 2.06
N TYR A 332 9.42 -6.03 3.03
CA TYR A 332 10.01 -4.72 2.75
C TYR A 332 11.28 -4.85 1.90
N GLN A 333 12.09 -5.89 2.14
CA GLN A 333 13.25 -6.17 1.30
C GLN A 333 12.84 -6.49 -0.14
N MET A 334 11.75 -7.24 -0.34
CA MET A 334 11.19 -7.49 -1.66
C MET A 334 10.80 -6.17 -2.33
N MET A 335 10.07 -5.29 -1.64
CA MET A 335 9.64 -4.00 -2.19
C MET A 335 10.83 -3.11 -2.58
N GLU A 336 11.87 -3.04 -1.74
CA GLU A 336 13.10 -2.29 -2.05
C GLU A 336 13.81 -2.86 -3.28
N CYS A 337 13.89 -4.19 -3.40
CA CYS A 337 14.52 -4.84 -4.55
C CYS A 337 13.70 -4.85 -5.83
N LEU A 338 12.42 -4.48 -5.75
CA LEU A 338 11.60 -4.13 -6.91
C LEU A 338 11.65 -2.63 -7.26
N GLY A 339 12.41 -1.83 -6.49
CA GLY A 339 12.56 -0.39 -6.74
C GLY A 339 11.35 0.44 -6.32
N LEU A 340 10.46 -0.11 -5.50
CA LEU A 340 9.25 0.59 -5.05
C LEU A 340 9.58 1.58 -3.94
N ILE A 341 10.47 1.20 -3.03
CA ILE A 341 10.80 1.97 -1.84
C ILE A 341 12.31 2.02 -1.60
N LYS A 342 12.78 3.01 -0.84
CA LYS A 342 14.13 3.02 -0.27
C LYS A 342 14.06 2.88 1.25
N ILE A 343 14.81 1.92 1.79
CA ILE A 343 14.83 1.66 3.23
C ILE A 343 15.93 2.48 3.90
N HIS A 344 15.55 3.26 4.90
CA HIS A 344 16.45 3.93 5.84
C HIS A 344 16.33 3.30 7.22
N SER A 345 17.48 3.05 7.82
CA SER A 345 17.62 2.42 9.11
C SER A 345 18.93 2.86 9.76
N PRO A 346 19.17 2.59 11.05
CA PRO A 346 20.47 2.87 11.67
C PRO A 346 21.66 2.28 10.90
N MET A 347 21.54 1.08 10.34
CA MET A 347 22.58 0.48 9.49
C MET A 347 22.64 1.06 8.06
N ARG A 348 21.68 1.92 7.69
CA ARG A 348 21.52 2.53 6.35
C ARG A 348 21.20 4.01 6.47
N ALA A 349 21.91 4.70 7.36
CA ALA A 349 21.65 6.09 7.69
C ALA A 349 22.10 7.09 6.61
N ASP A 350 22.91 6.65 5.63
CA ASP A 350 23.38 7.52 4.55
C ASP A 350 22.23 7.84 3.57
N PRO A 351 21.77 9.10 3.50
CA PRO A 351 20.71 9.50 2.59
C PRO A 351 21.09 9.32 1.12
N ASN A 352 22.38 9.32 0.80
CA ASN A 352 22.90 9.19 -0.56
C ASN A 352 23.13 7.72 -0.96
N ARG A 353 22.84 6.76 -0.08
CA ARG A 353 22.99 5.33 -0.37
C ARG A 353 22.22 4.95 -1.64
N VAL A 354 22.92 4.34 -2.59
CA VAL A 354 22.31 3.76 -3.79
C VAL A 354 21.96 2.30 -3.51
N VAL A 355 20.71 1.91 -3.79
CA VAL A 355 20.29 0.51 -3.73
C VAL A 355 20.83 -0.21 -4.98
N LYS A 356 21.75 -1.16 -4.78
CA LYS A 356 22.43 -1.83 -5.88
C LYS A 356 21.51 -2.84 -6.58
N TRP A 357 21.64 -2.97 -7.90
CA TRP A 357 20.96 -4.01 -8.71
C TRP A 357 19.43 -3.95 -8.74
N VAL A 358 18.83 -2.80 -8.42
CA VAL A 358 17.40 -2.59 -8.64
C VAL A 358 17.09 -2.72 -10.14
N PRO A 359 16.05 -3.48 -10.54
CA PRO A 359 15.65 -3.59 -11.94
C PRO A 359 15.34 -2.22 -12.56
N SER A 360 15.70 -2.02 -13.83
CA SER A 360 15.33 -0.80 -14.55
C SER A 360 13.82 -0.69 -14.75
N LEU A 361 13.32 0.52 -15.00
CA LEU A 361 11.91 0.74 -15.36
C LEU A 361 11.47 -0.11 -16.55
N ASP A 362 12.32 -0.26 -17.56
CA ASP A 362 12.03 -1.12 -18.72
C ASP A 362 11.95 -2.59 -18.34
N THR A 363 12.80 -3.06 -17.42
CA THR A 363 12.75 -4.44 -16.91
C THR A 363 11.45 -4.67 -16.14
N ILE A 364 11.06 -3.74 -15.25
CA ILE A 364 9.79 -3.83 -14.50
C ILE A 364 8.61 -3.82 -15.45
N ARG A 365 8.59 -2.93 -16.46
CA ARG A 365 7.50 -2.83 -17.44
C ARG A 365 7.37 -4.11 -18.27
N ALA A 366 8.48 -4.63 -18.78
CA ALA A 366 8.49 -5.88 -19.56
C ALA A 366 8.02 -7.07 -18.70
N ALA A 367 8.53 -7.17 -17.47
CA ALA A 367 8.11 -8.23 -16.56
C ALA A 367 6.64 -8.11 -16.14
N ARG A 368 6.10 -6.89 -15.97
CA ARG A 368 4.67 -6.67 -15.71
C ARG A 368 3.80 -7.16 -16.86
N ILE A 369 4.15 -6.81 -18.10
CA ILE A 369 3.43 -7.28 -19.30
C ILE A 369 3.48 -8.81 -19.39
N ALA A 370 4.65 -9.41 -19.18
CA ALA A 370 4.80 -10.86 -19.14
C ALA A 370 3.96 -11.51 -18.01
N SER A 371 3.92 -10.88 -16.85
CA SER A 371 3.13 -11.33 -15.68
C SER A 371 1.63 -11.32 -15.99
N ASP A 372 1.11 -10.27 -16.65
CA ASP A 372 -0.29 -10.19 -17.05
C ASP A 372 -0.71 -11.35 -17.97
N LYS A 373 0.22 -11.85 -18.81
CA LYS A 373 -0.02 -13.00 -19.69
C LYS A 373 -0.02 -14.33 -18.94
N LEU A 374 0.81 -14.45 -17.90
CA LEU A 374 0.90 -15.65 -17.07
C LEU A 374 -0.22 -15.80 -16.03
N LEU A 375 -0.75 -14.68 -15.54
CA LEU A 375 -1.76 -14.66 -14.46
C LEU A 375 -3.21 -14.70 -14.98
N ARG A 376 -3.41 -14.58 -16.30
CA ARG A 376 -4.69 -14.76 -16.97
C ARG A 376 -4.85 -16.21 -17.39
#